data_AF-W4MBV8-F1
#
_entry.id   AF-W4MBV8-F1
#
_cell.length_a   1.000
_cell.length_b   1.000
_cell.length_c   1.000
_cell.angle_alpha   90.00
_cell.angle_beta   90.00
_cell.angle_gamma   90.00
#
_symmetry.space_group_name_H-M   'P 1'
#
loop_
_entity.id
_entity.type
_entity.pdbx_description
1 polymer ?
#
loop_
_entity_poly.entity_id
_entity_poly.type
_entity_poly.pdbx_seq_one_letter_code
_entity_poly.pdbx_strand_id
1 'polypeptide(L)' 'LDSTLHGCFGMLADNPRLGRDYSRVKDEARRFEYVSHSVYYQITSYGILVLRILGQNQDPARHL' A
#
# COMPACT_ATOMS: atom_id res chain seq x y z
N LEU A 1 -14.45 -10.52 5.69
CA LEU A 1 -13.42 -9.92 4.82
C LEU A 1 -12.43 -11.02 4.52
N ASP A 2 -12.17 -11.30 3.25
CA ASP A 2 -11.18 -12.29 2.85
C ASP A 2 -9.81 -11.87 3.40
N SER A 3 -9.19 -12.70 4.24
CA SER A 3 -7.92 -12.41 4.92
C SER A 3 -6.71 -12.66 4.01
N THR A 4 -6.83 -12.33 2.73
CA THR A 4 -5.75 -12.44 1.75
C THR A 4 -5.22 -11.05 1.37
N LEU A 5 -4.00 -11.01 0.83
CA LEU A 5 -3.47 -9.79 0.21
C LEU A 5 -4.38 -9.29 -0.92
N HIS A 6 -5.01 -10.20 -1.67
CA HIS A 6 -5.94 -9.82 -2.73
C HIS A 6 -7.18 -9.11 -2.16
N GLY A 7 -7.77 -9.64 -1.08
CA GLY A 7 -8.87 -8.98 -0.36
C GLY A 7 -8.47 -7.60 0.18
N CYS A 8 -7.23 -7.47 0.68
CA CYS A 8 -6.69 -6.17 1.10
C CYS A 8 -6.62 -5.17 -0.07
N PHE A 9 -6.21 -5.59 -1.27
CA PHE A 9 -6.18 -4.71 -2.44
C PHE A 9 -7.56 -4.24 -2.86
N GLY A 10 -8.57 -5.12 -2.82
CA GLY A 10 -9.96 -4.74 -3.07
C GLY A 10 -10.43 -3.67 -2.10
N MET A 11 -10.22 -3.89 -0.80
CA MET A 11 -10.56 -2.90 0.24
C MET A 11 -9.86 -1.56 0.03
N LEU A 12 -8.58 -1.57 -0.37
CA LEU A 12 -7.82 -0.35 -0.66
C LEU A 12 -8.26 0.31 -1.97
N ALA A 13 -8.70 -0.44 -2.97
CA ALA A 13 -9.26 0.12 -4.20
C ALA A 13 -10.61 0.82 -3.92
N ASP A 14 -11.45 0.23 -3.07
CA ASP A 14 -12.73 0.81 -2.65
C ASP A 14 -12.55 2.01 -1.71
N ASN A 15 -11.49 1.99 -0.88
CA ASN A 15 -11.21 3.03 0.10
C ASN A 15 -9.74 3.50 0.04
N PRO A 16 -9.32 4.19 -1.04
CA PRO A 16 -7.90 4.49 -1.31
C PRO A 16 -7.19 5.37 -0.27
N ARG A 17 -7.95 6.05 0.59
CA ARG A 17 -7.40 6.93 1.64
C ARG A 17 -7.14 6.23 2.97
N LEU A 18 -7.42 4.92 3.09
CA LEU A 18 -7.13 4.14 4.31
C LEU A 18 -5.64 4.04 4.63
N GLY A 19 -4.78 3.99 3.60
CA GLY A 19 -3.34 4.03 3.77
C GLY A 19 -2.87 5.40 4.25
N ARG A 20 -1.89 5.39 5.15
CA ARG A 20 -1.25 6.61 5.67
C ARG A 20 -0.39 7.26 4.60
N ASP A 21 -0.25 8.58 4.67
CA ASP A 21 0.68 9.30 3.81
C ASP A 21 2.12 8.79 4.03
N TYR A 22 2.81 8.56 2.91
CA TYR A 22 4.18 8.09 2.86
C TYR A 22 5.03 8.93 1.89
N SER A 23 4.56 10.16 1.60
CA SER A 23 5.19 11.11 0.68
C SER A 23 6.63 11.47 1.04
N ARG A 24 7.00 11.36 2.33
CA ARG A 24 8.37 11.55 2.83
C ARG A 24 9.40 10.63 2.15
N VAL A 25 8.98 9.45 1.66
CA VAL A 25 9.89 8.47 1.03
C VAL A 25 9.71 8.44 -0.48
N LYS A 26 8.46 8.48 -0.96
CA LYS A 26 8.15 8.53 -2.39
C LYS A 26 6.93 9.41 -2.59
N ASP A 27 7.03 10.34 -3.53
CA ASP A 27 5.96 11.30 -3.78
C ASP A 27 4.61 10.61 -4.04
N GLU A 28 3.55 11.20 -3.47
CA GLU A 28 2.17 10.70 -3.50
C GLU A 28 1.95 9.27 -2.96
N ALA A 29 2.96 8.62 -2.40
CA ALA A 29 2.84 7.26 -1.91
C ALA A 29 2.01 7.19 -0.63
N ARG A 30 1.25 6.11 -0.50
CA ARG A 30 0.54 5.70 0.70
C ARG A 30 1.01 4.33 1.16
N ARG A 31 0.91 4.08 2.46
CA ARG A 31 1.29 2.82 3.11
C ARG A 31 0.13 2.27 3.93
N PHE A 32 -0.17 0.99 3.74
CA PHE A 32 -1.11 0.24 4.58
C PHE A 32 -0.44 -1.02 5.13
N GLU A 33 -0.57 -1.26 6.44
CA GLU A 33 -0.06 -2.48 7.07
C GLU A 33 -1.09 -3.61 6.97
N TYR A 34 -0.65 -4.73 6.42
CA TYR A 34 -1.45 -5.94 6.27
C TYR A 34 -0.69 -7.16 6.81
N VAL A 35 -1.00 -7.54 8.04
CA VAL A 35 -0.37 -8.67 8.75
C VAL A 35 1.16 -8.51 8.76
N SER A 36 1.90 -9.32 8.01
CA SER A 36 3.37 -9.29 7.93
C SER A 36 3.91 -8.50 6.73
N HIS A 37 3.04 -7.80 6.01
CA HIS A 37 3.38 -7.04 4.80
C HIS A 37 2.91 -5.60 4.89
N SER A 38 3.69 -4.69 4.33
CA SER A 38 3.26 -3.32 4.06
C SER A 38 2.96 -3.19 2.56
N VAL A 39 1.77 -2.69 2.23
CA VAL A 39 1.35 -2.38 0.86
C VAL A 39 1.60 -0.90 0.61
N TYR A 40 2.44 -0.60 -0.38
CA TYR A 40 2.73 0.75 -0.82
C TYR A 40 2.05 1.00 -2.15
N TYR A 41 1.29 2.08 -2.24
CA TYR A 41 0.46 2.35 -3.40
C TYR A 41 0.25 3.84 -3.61
N GLN A 42 -0.19 4.22 -4.82
CA GLN A 42 -0.66 5.56 -5.15
C GLN A 42 -2.16 5.50 -5.49
N ILE A 43 -2.86 6.60 -5.24
CA ILE A 43 -4.26 6.75 -5.67
C ILE A 43 -4.24 7.22 -7.12
N THR A 44 -5.01 6.56 -8.00
CA THR A 44 -5.21 6.96 -9.39
C THR A 44 -6.66 7.37 -9.62
N SER A 45 -6.99 7.86 -10.82
CA SER A 45 -8.36 8.23 -11.18
C SER A 45 -9.34 7.07 -11.25
N TYR A 46 -8.85 5.83 -11.35
CA TYR A 46 -9.65 4.62 -11.51
C TYR A 46 -9.43 3.59 -10.41
N GLY A 47 -8.69 3.92 -9.35
CA GLY A 47 -8.43 3.03 -8.22
C GLY A 47 -7.09 3.29 -7.55
N ILE A 48 -6.31 2.23 -7.36
CA ILE A 48 -4.96 2.29 -6.81
C ILE A 48 -3.93 1.65 -7.73
N LEU A 49 -2.71 2.17 -7.70
CA LEU A 49 -1.53 1.53 -8.26
C LEU A 49 -0.70 0.95 -7.13
N VAL A 50 -0.64 -0.38 -7.01
CA VAL A 50 0.26 -1.04 -6.04
C VAL A 50 1.69 -0.93 -6.56
N LEU A 51 2.52 -0.18 -5.84
CA LEU A 51 3.93 0.03 -6.18
C LEU A 51 4.79 -1.13 -5.70
N ARG A 52 4.62 -1.51 -4.42
CA ARG A 52 5.38 -2.57 -3.75
C ARG A 52 4.58 -3.21 -2.63
N ILE A 53 4.91 -4.47 -2.38
CA ILE A 53 4.52 -5.20 -1.18
C ILE A 53 5.83 -5.62 -0.52
N LEU A 54 6.08 -5.15 0.70
CA LEU A 54 7.33 -5.43 1.40
C LEU A 54 7.04 -6.20 2.68
N GLY A 55 7.87 -7.18 3.00
CA GLY A 55 7.86 -7.83 4.31
C GLY A 55 8.47 -6.94 5.40
N GLN A 56 8.23 -7.27 6.67
CA GLN A 56 8.68 -6.48 7.84
C GLN A 56 10.18 -6.15 7.89
N ASN A 57 11.04 -6.98 7.27
CA ASN A 57 12.49 -6.83 7.29
C ASN A 57 13.07 -6.07 6.08
N GLN A 58 12.22 -5.57 5.18
CA GLN A 58 12.66 -4.83 3.99
C GLN A 58 12.57 -3.33 4.22
N ASP A 59 13.66 -2.61 3.91
CA ASP A 59 13.73 -1.16 4.06
C ASP A 59 13.00 -0.46 2.89
N PRO A 60 11.85 0.21 3.14
CA PRO A 60 11.11 0.88 2.08
C PRO A 60 11.89 1.99 1.38
N ALA A 61 12.82 2.66 2.06
CA ALA A 61 13.64 3.70 1.44
C ALA A 61 14.59 3.16 0.36
N ARG A 62 14.83 1.84 0.33
CA ARG A 62 15.69 1.17 -0.66
C ARG A 62 14.89 0.50 -1.79
N HIS A 63 13.56 0.40 -1.66
CA HIS A 63 12.73 -0.46 -2.51
C HIS A 63 11.54 0.25 -3.18
N LEU A 64 11.24 1.49 -2.78
CA LEU A 64 10.21 2.36 -3.38
C LEU A 64 10.80 3.38 -4.34
#